data_AF-A0A847C942-F1
#
_entry.id   AF-A0A847C942-F1
#
_cell.length_a   1.000
_cell.length_b   1.000
_cell.length_c   1.000
_cell.angle_alpha   90.00
_cell.angle_beta   90.00
_cell.angle_gamma   90.00
#
_symmetry.space_group_name_H-M   'P 1'
#
loop_
_entity.id
_entity.type
_entity.pdbx_description
1 polymer ?
#
loop_
_entity_poly.entity_id
_entity_poly.type
_entity_poly.pdbx_seq_one_letter_code
_entity_poly.pdbx_strand_id
1 'polypeptide(L)' 'MAVVSMKQLLEAGVHFGHQTRRWNPKMASYIFTERNGIYIIDLQKTVKKLDEAYNFVRDAATHGDILFVGTKKHAQDSV' A
#
# COMPACT_ATOMS: atom_id res chain seq x y z
N MET A 1 4.54 -13.15 11.55
CA MET A 1 5.33 -11.93 11.80
C MET A 1 5.01 -10.99 10.67
N ALA A 2 4.63 -9.74 10.97
CA ALA A 2 4.52 -8.74 9.91
C ALA A 2 5.91 -8.56 9.29
N VAL A 3 6.02 -8.85 8.00
CA VAL A 3 7.30 -8.84 7.25
C VAL A 3 7.94 -7.45 7.26
N VAL A 4 7.14 -6.41 7.50
CA VAL A 4 7.57 -5.00 7.52
C VAL A 4 6.99 -4.29 8.73
N SER A 5 7.80 -3.51 9.44
CA SER A 5 7.36 -2.70 10.57
C SER A 5 6.67 -1.41 10.12
N MET A 6 5.75 -0.90 10.94
CA MET A 6 5.09 0.40 10.67
C MET A 6 6.10 1.55 10.55
N LYS A 7 7.20 1.50 11.31
CA LYS A 7 8.28 2.48 11.26
C LYS A 7 8.92 2.52 9.87
N GLN A 8 9.21 1.36 9.28
CA GLN A 8 9.77 1.28 7.93
C GLN A 8 8.81 1.85 6.88
N LEU A 9 7.50 1.58 7.01
CA LEU A 9 6.48 2.16 6.11
C LEU A 9 6.41 3.70 6.23
N LEU A 10 6.56 4.22 7.45
CA LEU A 10 6.57 5.65 7.70
C LEU A 10 7.81 6.31 7.07
N GLU A 11 9.00 5.75 7.30
CA GLU A 11 10.27 6.23 6.75
C GLU A 11 10.34 6.15 5.23
N ALA A 12 9.77 5.10 4.63
CA ALA A 12 9.66 4.94 3.19
C ALA A 12 8.63 5.87 2.53
N GLY A 13 7.83 6.60 3.31
CA GLY A 13 6.86 7.56 2.78
C GLY A 13 5.64 6.95 2.10
N VAL A 14 5.34 5.66 2.31
CA VAL A 14 4.21 4.98 1.62
C VAL A 14 2.82 5.43 2.10
N HIS A 15 2.77 6.22 3.18
CA HIS A 15 1.54 6.78 3.74
C HIS A 15 1.02 8.01 2.98
N PHE A 16 1.83 8.60 2.08
CA PHE A 16 1.39 9.74 1.29
C PHE A 16 0.47 9.30 0.15
N GLY A 17 -0.77 9.77 0.19
CA GLY A 17 -1.74 9.61 -0.87
C GLY A 17 -1.66 10.71 -1.93
N HIS A 18 -2.77 10.93 -2.62
CA HIS A 18 -2.90 12.00 -3.62
C HIS A 18 -3.48 13.28 -3.02
N GLN A 19 -3.50 14.33 -3.85
CA GLN A 19 -4.18 15.58 -3.56
C GLN A 19 -5.68 15.32 -3.30
N THR A 20 -6.29 16.08 -2.39
CA THR A 20 -7.70 15.90 -2.00
C THR A 20 -8.69 16.01 -3.16
N ARG A 21 -8.37 16.77 -4.21
CA ARG A 21 -9.20 16.84 -5.43
C ARG A 21 -9.16 15.57 -6.30
N ARG A 22 -8.20 14.66 -6.09
CA ARG A 22 -7.98 13.43 -6.88
C ARG A 22 -8.12 12.19 -6.00
N TRP A 23 -9.24 12.09 -5.29
CA TRP A 23 -9.54 10.95 -4.42
C TRP A 23 -10.78 10.18 -4.87
N ASN A 24 -10.89 8.95 -4.40
CA ASN A 24 -12.06 8.11 -4.63
C ASN A 24 -12.84 7.98 -3.29
N PRO A 25 -14.15 8.29 -3.25
CA PRO A 25 -14.95 8.18 -2.02
C PRO A 25 -14.89 6.81 -1.32
N LYS A 26 -14.69 5.73 -2.07
CA LYS A 26 -14.54 4.37 -1.50
C LYS A 26 -13.27 4.21 -0.65
N MET A 27 -12.33 5.14 -0.74
CA MET A 27 -11.10 5.13 0.06
C MET A 27 -11.27 5.76 1.44
N ALA A 28 -12.43 6.34 1.77
CA ALA A 28 -12.67 7.04 3.04
C ALA A 28 -12.27 6.21 4.28
N SER A 29 -12.53 4.90 4.26
CA SER A 29 -12.19 4.00 5.37
C SER A 29 -10.67 3.77 5.54
N TYR A 30 -9.85 4.06 4.53
CA TYR A 30 -8.40 3.89 4.54
C TYR A 30 -7.64 5.22 4.76
N ILE A 31 -8.34 6.35 4.72
CA ILE A 31 -7.75 7.67 4.96
C ILE A 31 -7.69 7.91 6.47
N PHE A 32 -6.52 8.29 6.98
CA PHE A 32 -6.30 8.67 8.37
C PHE A 32 -6.64 10.14 8.59
N THR A 33 -6.05 11.03 7.79
CA THR A 33 -6.26 12.47 7.88
C THR A 33 -5.83 13.17 6.59
N GLU A 34 -6.04 14.48 6.50
CA GLU A 34 -5.50 15.34 5.46
C GLU A 34 -4.45 16.28 6.06
N ARG A 35 -3.33 16.46 5.35
CA ARG A 35 -2.33 17.49 5.70
C ARG A 35 -1.84 18.18 4.44
N ASN A 36 -1.89 19.51 4.41
CA ASN A 36 -1.44 20.32 3.28
C ASN A 36 -2.07 19.91 1.94
N GLY A 37 -3.35 19.55 1.93
CA GLY A 37 -4.06 19.14 0.71
C GLY A 37 -3.74 17.72 0.22
N ILE A 38 -3.01 16.91 0.99
CA ILE A 38 -2.69 15.51 0.68
C ILE A 38 -3.36 14.60 1.70
N TYR A 39 -4.03 13.54 1.22
CA TYR A 39 -4.55 12.51 2.10
C TYR A 39 -3.43 11.61 2.63
N ILE A 40 -3.45 11.35 3.93
CA ILE A 40 -2.56 10.43 4.62
C ILE A 40 -3.28 9.10 4.81
N ILE A 41 -2.65 8.01 4.40
CA ILE A 41 -3.18 6.65 4.49
C ILE A 41 -2.92 6.07 5.89
N ASP A 42 -3.91 5.37 6.42
CA ASP A 42 -3.85 4.71 7.73
C ASP A 42 -2.93 3.48 7.71
N LEU A 43 -1.71 3.64 8.23
CA LEU A 43 -0.73 2.56 8.29
C LEU A 43 -1.13 1.40 9.20
N GLN A 44 -2.01 1.60 10.20
CA GLN A 44 -2.47 0.50 11.04
C GLN A 44 -3.31 -0.48 10.23
N LYS A 45 -4.15 0.05 9.32
CA LYS A 45 -4.91 -0.76 8.37
C LYS A 45 -4.01 -1.41 7.34
N THR A 46 -3.03 -0.66 6.82
CA THR A 46 -2.06 -1.17 5.85
C THR A 46 -1.29 -2.39 6.38
N VAL A 47 -0.79 -2.34 7.62
CA VAL A 47 -0.05 -3.48 8.21
C VAL A 47 -0.92 -4.73 8.29
N LYS A 48 -2.18 -4.60 8.75
CA LYS A 48 -3.11 -5.75 8.82
C LYS A 48 -3.40 -6.33 7.42
N LYS A 49 -3.65 -5.46 6.43
CA LYS A 49 -3.92 -5.89 5.05
C LYS A 49 -2.69 -6.47 4.36
N LEU A 50 -1.50 -6.00 4.69
CA LEU A 50 -0.25 -6.57 4.19
C LEU A 50 -0.07 -8.01 4.68
N ASP A 51 -0.39 -8.29 5.94
CA ASP A 51 -0.34 -9.66 6.50
C ASP A 51 -1.37 -10.58 5.81
N GLU A 52 -2.59 -10.11 5.57
CA GLU A 52 -3.60 -10.85 4.80
C GLU A 52 -3.11 -11.15 3.37
N ALA A 53 -2.61 -10.13 2.66
CA ALA A 53 -2.12 -10.27 1.29
C ALA A 53 -0.89 -11.18 1.20
N TYR A 54 0.02 -11.10 2.17
CA TYR A 54 1.22 -11.93 2.23
C TYR A 54 0.86 -13.42 2.33
N ASN A 55 -0.08 -13.77 3.22
CA ASN A 55 -0.53 -15.16 3.34
C ASN A 55 -1.21 -15.65 2.06
N PHE A 56 -2.07 -14.82 1.46
CA PHE A 56 -2.71 -15.15 0.18
C PHE A 56 -1.68 -15.39 -0.93
N VAL A 57 -0.71 -14.49 -1.09
CA VAL A 57 0.34 -14.59 -2.12
C VAL A 57 1.21 -15.82 -1.89
N ARG A 58 1.59 -16.10 -0.65
CA ARG A 58 2.36 -17.30 -0.29
C ARG A 58 1.63 -18.57 -0.75
N ASP A 59 0.33 -18.65 -0.49
CA ASP A 59 -0.48 -19.81 -0.83
C ASP A 59 -0.78 -19.85 -2.35
N ALA A 60 -0.96 -18.71 -3.01
CA ALA A 60 -1.17 -18.63 -4.46
C ALA A 60 0.07 -19.08 -5.24
N ALA A 61 1.27 -18.72 -4.78
CA ALA A 61 2.54 -19.06 -5.41
C ALA A 61 2.80 -20.57 -5.48
N THR A 62 2.13 -21.39 -4.67
CA THR A 62 2.26 -22.85 -4.76
C THR A 62 1.38 -23.47 -5.84
N HIS A 63 0.42 -22.73 -6.38
CA HIS A 63 -0.60 -23.25 -7.31
C HIS A 63 -0.46 -22.71 -8.73
N GLY A 64 0.35 -21.68 -8.95
CA GLY A 64 0.56 -21.08 -10.27
C GLY A 64 1.45 -19.85 -10.24
N ASP A 65 1.53 -19.19 -11.40
CA ASP A 65 2.40 -18.03 -11.60
C ASP A 65 1.77 -16.73 -11.12
N ILE A 66 2.61 -15.81 -10.63
CA ILE A 66 2.22 -14.47 -10.21
C ILE A 66 2.77 -13.46 -11.22
N LEU A 67 1.87 -12.74 -11.90
CA LEU A 67 2.24 -11.69 -12.84
C LEU A 67 2.51 -10.37 -12.13
N PHE A 68 3.71 -9.83 -12.32
CA PHE A 68 4.10 -8.49 -11.88
C PHE A 68 3.88 -7.49 -13.02
N VAL A 69 3.25 -6.35 -12.74
CA VAL A 69 2.91 -5.32 -13.76
C VAL A 69 3.26 -3.93 -13.25
N GLY A 70 4.19 -3.26 -13.94
CA GLY A 70 4.60 -1.89 -13.69
C GLY A 70 4.67 -1.08 -14.98
N THR A 71 3.95 0.04 -15.07
CA THR A 71 3.95 0.93 -16.26
C THR A 71 4.42 2.34 -15.96
N LYS A 72 4.51 2.72 -14.68
CA LYS A 72 5.00 4.04 -14.25
C LYS A 72 6.52 4.07 -14.32
N LYS A 73 7.09 5.24 -14.63
CA LYS A 73 8.56 5.45 -14.63
C LYS A 73 9.22 4.98 -13.33
N HIS A 74 8.62 5.30 -12.18
CA HIS A 74 9.13 4.89 -10.86
C HIS A 74 9.04 3.39 -10.58
N ALA A 75 8.33 2.62 -11.41
CA ALA A 75 8.15 1.18 -11.24
C ALA A 75 9.06 0.35 -12.16
N GLN A 76 9.80 0.97 -13.09
CA GLN A 76 10.55 0.26 -14.14
C GLN A 76 11.64 -0.67 -13.61
N ASP A 77 12.34 -0.30 -12.53
CA ASP A 77 13.41 -1.11 -11.95
C ASP A 77 12.93 -1.96 -10.75
N SER A 78 11.80 -1.58 -10.15
CA SER A 78 11.32 -2.18 -8.90
C SER A 78 10.29 -3.30 -9.10
N VAL A 79 9.68 -3.36 -10.29
CA VAL A 79 8.65 -4.34 -10.68
C VAL A 79 9.11 -5.06 -11.94
#